data_AF-U1PJA2-F1
#
_entry.id   AF-U1PJA2-F1
#
_cell.length_a   1.000
_cell.length_b   1.000
_cell.length_c   1.000
_cell.angle_alpha   90.00
_cell.angle_beta   90.00
_cell.angle_gamma   90.00
#
_symmetry.space_group_name_H-M   'P 1'
#
loop_
_entity.id
_entity.type
_entity.pdbx_description
1 polymer ?
#
loop_
_entity_poly.entity_id
_entity_poly.type
_entity_poly.pdbx_seq_one_letter_code
_entity_poly.pdbx_strand_id
1 'polypeptide(L)' 'MTELTLEVDDGDVFLINGEETIEKEVKPQGNGAHVIVPKRWTGAQVKITRISIPDSDDK' A
#
# COMPACT_ATOMS: atom_id res chain seq x y z
N MET A 1 -5.98 22.96 16.99
CA MET A 1 -5.40 21.97 16.07
C MET A 1 -6.56 21.21 15.48
N THR A 2 -6.82 21.42 14.20
CA THR A 2 -7.95 20.81 13.50
C THR A 2 -7.60 19.35 13.25
N GLU A 3 -8.34 18.42 13.85
CA GLU A 3 -8.31 17.01 13.42
C GLU A 3 -8.84 16.95 11.98
N LEU A 4 -7.97 16.61 11.03
CA LEU A 4 -8.40 16.20 9.71
C LEU A 4 -8.80 14.73 9.83
N THR A 5 -10.10 14.48 10.00
CA THR A 5 -10.67 13.14 9.82
C THR A 5 -10.68 12.86 8.32
N LEU A 6 -9.66 12.15 7.84
CA LEU A 6 -9.67 11.59 6.49
C LEU A 6 -10.77 10.52 6.47
N GLU A 7 -11.82 10.76 5.70
CA GLU A 7 -12.78 9.71 5.37
C GLU A 7 -12.06 8.71 4.44
N VAL A 8 -11.53 7.64 5.04
CA VAL A 8 -10.86 6.58 4.31
C VAL A 8 -11.86 5.45 4.09
N ASP A 9 -12.29 5.28 2.84
CA ASP A 9 -13.30 4.29 2.42
C ASP A 9 -12.79 2.83 2.44
N ASP A 10 -11.51 2.60 2.75
CA ASP A 10 -10.88 1.29 2.87
C ASP A 10 -9.95 1.32 4.09
N GLY A 11 -10.15 0.47 5.09
CA GLY A 11 -9.49 0.52 6.41
C GLY A 11 -7.96 0.34 6.48
N ASP A 12 -7.23 0.62 5.40
CA ASP A 12 -5.79 0.35 5.25
C ASP A 12 -4.92 1.61 5.09
N VAL A 13 -5.46 2.83 5.17
CA VAL A 13 -4.66 4.06 5.02
C VAL A 13 -4.31 4.67 6.37
N PHE A 14 -3.03 4.86 6.64
CA PHE A 14 -2.51 5.46 7.86
C PHE A 14 -1.24 6.28 7.60
N LEU A 15 -0.75 6.98 8.62
CA LEU A 15 0.44 7.84 8.50
C LEU A 15 1.64 7.20 9.21
N ILE A 16 2.75 7.02 8.49
CA ILE A 16 4.05 6.71 9.09
C ILE A 16 4.96 7.91 8.81
N ASN A 17 5.50 8.54 9.85
CA ASN A 17 6.36 9.74 9.73
C ASN A 17 5.72 10.90 8.93
N GLY A 18 4.39 11.00 8.93
CA GLY A 18 3.65 11.98 8.12
C GLY A 18 3.50 11.62 6.64
N GLU A 19 4.03 10.46 6.20
CA GLU A 19 3.83 9.91 4.87
C GLU A 19 2.55 9.07 4.83
N GLU A 20 1.68 9.32 3.85
CA GLU A 20 0.52 8.47 3.58
C GLU A 20 0.98 7.04 3.23
N THR A 21 0.58 6.07 4.04
CA THR A 21 0.99 4.68 3.95
C THR A 21 -0.24 3.80 3.79
N ILE A 22 -0.12 2.79 2.92
CA ILE A 22 -1.12 1.75 2.77
C ILE A 22 -0.47 0.39 2.91
N GLU A 23 -1.16 -0.53 3.58
CA GLU A 23 -0.81 -1.94 3.57
C GLU A 23 -1.63 -2.66 2.51
N LYS A 24 -0.94 -3.30 1.56
CA LYS A 24 -1.59 -4.05 0.49
C LYS A 24 -0.81 -5.32 0.20
N GLU A 25 -1.54 -6.39 -0.07
CA GLU A 25 -0.97 -7.65 -0.48
C GLU A 25 -0.51 -7.56 -1.95
N VAL A 26 0.71 -8.01 -2.21
CA VAL A 26 1.26 -8.12 -3.56
C VAL A 26 0.54 -9.25 -4.29
N LYS A 27 -0.02 -8.98 -5.48
CA LYS A 27 -0.72 -9.99 -6.29
C LYS A 27 0.08 -10.34 -7.55
N PRO A 28 0.08 -11.61 -7.98
CA PRO A 28 0.72 -12.00 -9.24
C PRO A 28 -0.06 -11.41 -10.43
N GLN A 29 0.66 -10.92 -11.44
CA GLN A 29 0.07 -10.46 -12.69
C GLN A 29 1.04 -10.68 -13.86
N GLY A 30 0.68 -11.60 -14.76
CA GLY A 30 1.54 -12.01 -15.86
C GLY A 30 2.83 -12.65 -15.34
N ASN A 31 3.97 -12.13 -15.79
CA ASN A 31 5.30 -12.58 -15.36
C ASN A 31 5.84 -11.82 -14.13
N GLY A 32 5.03 -10.93 -13.54
CA GLY A 32 5.43 -10.07 -12.43
C GLY A 32 4.44 -10.07 -11.28
N ALA A 33 4.66 -9.17 -10.33
CA ALA A 33 3.79 -8.97 -9.19
C ALA A 33 3.53 -7.47 -9.01
N HIS A 34 2.29 -7.11 -8.68
CA HIS A 34 1.87 -5.72 -8.56
C HIS A 34 1.16 -5.46 -7.22
N VAL A 35 1.23 -4.21 -6.80
CA VAL A 35 0.39 -3.63 -5.75
C VAL A 35 -0.49 -2.58 -6.40
N ILE A 36 -1.80 -2.66 -6.18
CA ILE A 36 -2.74 -1.64 -6.65
C ILE A 36 -2.78 -0.52 -5.61
N VAL A 37 -2.41 0.68 -6.05
CA VAL A 37 -2.44 1.91 -5.22
C VAL A 37 -3.60 2.82 -5.63
N PRO A 38 -4.03 3.75 -4.76
CA PRO A 38 -5.06 4.71 -5.11
C PRO A 38 -4.73 5.50 -6.37
N LYS A 39 -5.71 5.69 -7.25
CA LYS A 39 -5.54 6.42 -8.53
C LYS A 39 -4.98 7.84 -8.33
N ARG A 40 -5.27 8.49 -7.20
CA ARG A 40 -4.74 9.83 -6.85
C ARG A 40 -3.21 9.88 -6.71
N TRP A 41 -2.53 8.75 -6.53
CA TRP A 41 -1.06 8.68 -6.48
C TRP A 41 -0.40 8.72 -7.87
N THR A 42 -1.18 8.82 -8.96
CA THR A 42 -0.62 8.89 -10.32
C THR A 42 0.35 10.06 -10.45
N GLY A 43 1.58 9.76 -10.89
CA GLY A 43 2.66 10.75 -11.03
C GLY A 43 3.48 11.01 -9.77
N ALA A 44 3.10 10.44 -8.63
CA ALA A 44 3.91 10.49 -7.41
C ALA A 44 5.06 9.46 -7.45
N GLN A 45 6.18 9.80 -6.81
CA GLN A 45 7.22 8.83 -6.49
C GLN A 45 6.79 8.04 -5.26
N VAL A 46 6.77 6.71 -5.35
CA VAL A 46 6.37 5.81 -4.27
C VAL A 46 7.52 4.90 -3.85
N LYS A 47 7.54 4.56 -2.56
CA LYS A 47 8.49 3.64 -1.93
C LYS A 47 7.69 2.47 -1.37
N ILE A 48 8.11 1.24 -1.68
CA ILE A 48 7.44 0.02 -1.22
C ILE A 48 8.37 -0.69 -0.23
N THR A 49 7.84 -1.01 0.95
CA THR A 49 8.55 -1.75 1.99
C THR A 49 7.85 -3.07 2.23
N ARG A 50 8.55 -4.19 2.13
CA ARG A 50 8.01 -5.51 2.45
C ARG A 50 7.94 -5.70 3.97
N ILE A 51 6.76 -6.04 4.49
CA ILE A 51 6.51 -6.22 5.93
C ILE A 51 6.23 -7.67 6.35
N SER A 52 6.01 -8.58 5.40
CA SER A 52 5.83 -10.02 5.66
C SER A 52 6.59 -10.87 4.64
N ILE A 53 6.88 -12.11 5.03
CA ILE A 53 7.41 -13.13 4.13
C ILE A 53 6.20 -13.79 3.47
N PRO A 54 6.11 -13.85 2.12
CA PRO A 54 5.04 -14.58 1.47
C PRO A 54 5.16 -16.06 1.84
N ASP A 55 4.03 -16.71 2.08
CA ASP A 55 4.00 -18.16 2.25
C ASP A 55 4.63 -18.79 1.01
N SER A 56 5.80 -19.38 1.21
CA SER A 56 6.46 -20.13 0.14
C SER A 56 5.69 -21.43 0.02
N ASP A 57 5.01 -21.64 -1.10
CA ASP A 57 4.71 -23.00 -1.55
C ASP A 57 6.06 -23.67 -1.84
N ASP A 58 6.72 -24.17 -0.80
CA ASP A 58 7.82 -25.12 -0.92
C ASP A 58 7.28 -26.34 -1.67
N LYS A 59 7.56 -26.40 -2.97
CA LYS A 59 7.41 -27.59 -3.81
C LYS A 59 8.76 -27.98 -4.38
#